data_AF-A0A1J5P6M2-F1
#
_entry.id   AF-A0A1J5P6M2-F1
#
_cell.length_a   1.000
_cell.length_b   1.000
_cell.length_c   1.000
_cell.angle_alpha   90.00
_cell.angle_beta   90.00
_cell.angle_gamma   90.00
#
_symmetry.space_group_name_H-M   'P 1'
#
loop_
_entity.id
_entity.type
_entity.pdbx_description
1 polymer ?
#
loop_
_entity_poly.entity_id
_entity_poly.type
_entity_poly.pdbx_seq_one_letter_code
_entity_poly.pdbx_strand_id
1 'polypeptide(L)'
;MPRTFYCVGLNYLRHLKEAADKRGEVPNVPDRPEIGYRAQNALIAHDEEVVIPATATEKIHYEGELVVVIGKKAKHLSESDAMSCVFGYTIGNDVSERTWQKADRGLWRAKNADTFKPMGPWIETSVDLDKMETIVRLNGKESNRFRTNDMIFGIKAFIVELTKYFTLWPGDVIWMGTDGTSPDIKPGDVVEIEITGIGTLRNKFVAETAQASKA
;
A
#
# COMPACT_ATOMS: atom_id res chain seq x y z
N MET A 1 -12.77 0.66 11.11
CA MET A 1 -11.68 1.53 10.62
C MET A 1 -10.43 1.30 11.45
N PRO A 2 -9.25 1.08 10.83
CA PRO A 2 -7.98 0.96 11.53
C PRO A 2 -7.69 2.17 12.39
N ARG A 3 -7.21 1.99 13.63
CA ARG A 3 -6.85 3.12 14.48
C ARG A 3 -5.62 3.85 13.94
N THR A 4 -4.57 3.09 13.65
CA THR A 4 -3.35 3.58 13.03
C THR A 4 -3.08 2.83 11.74
N PHE A 5 -2.66 3.59 10.75
CA PHE A 5 -2.38 3.09 9.43
C PHE A 5 -0.90 3.30 9.14
N TYR A 6 -0.12 2.24 9.36
CA TYR A 6 1.31 2.22 9.08
C TYR A 6 1.54 1.80 7.63
N CYS A 7 2.53 2.41 6.99
CA CYS A 7 3.08 1.90 5.75
C CYS A 7 4.58 1.68 5.91
N VAL A 8 5.11 0.77 5.11
CA VAL A 8 6.54 0.66 4.93
C VAL A 8 7.03 1.65 3.88
N GLY A 9 8.30 2.03 3.95
CA GLY A 9 8.99 2.76 2.90
C GLY A 9 9.26 1.89 1.67
N LEU A 10 10.34 2.19 0.94
CA LEU A 10 10.76 1.37 -0.19
C LEU A 10 11.17 -0.03 0.30
N ASN A 11 10.38 -1.07 -0.02
CA ASN A 11 10.53 -2.40 0.58
C ASN A 11 10.72 -3.55 -0.42
N TYR A 12 10.89 -3.27 -1.71
CA TYR A 12 11.24 -4.27 -2.73
C TYR A 12 12.51 -3.85 -3.46
N LEU A 13 13.50 -4.75 -3.52
CA LEU A 13 14.82 -4.44 -4.06
C LEU A 13 14.78 -4.15 -5.56
N ARG A 14 13.93 -4.87 -6.30
CA ARG A 14 13.75 -4.63 -7.74
C ARG A 14 13.19 -3.24 -7.99
N HIS A 15 12.12 -2.85 -7.29
CA HIS A 15 11.58 -1.50 -7.33
C HIS A 15 12.63 -0.42 -7.04
N LEU A 16 13.49 -0.64 -6.03
CA LEU A 16 14.60 0.27 -5.71
C LEU A 16 15.60 0.41 -6.86
N LYS A 17 16.00 -0.72 -7.47
CA LYS A 17 16.93 -0.73 -8.59
C LYS A 17 16.35 0.01 -9.80
N GLU A 18 15.12 -0.32 -10.19
CA GLU A 18 14.44 0.34 -11.30
C GLU A 18 14.28 1.86 -11.08
N ALA A 19 13.99 2.29 -9.85
CA ALA A 19 13.88 3.70 -9.51
C ALA A 19 15.22 4.44 -9.54
N ALA A 20 16.30 3.78 -9.09
CA ALA A 20 17.65 4.34 -9.11
C ALA A 20 18.22 4.41 -10.53
N ASP A 21 18.02 3.37 -11.34
CA ASP A 21 18.42 3.32 -12.75
C ASP A 21 17.78 4.46 -13.54
N LYS A 22 16.49 4.74 -13.31
CA LYS A 22 15.77 5.89 -13.92
C LYS A 22 16.35 7.26 -13.51
N ARG A 23 17.05 7.34 -12.38
CA ARG A 23 17.73 8.56 -11.90
C ARG A 23 19.23 8.58 -12.23
N GLY A 24 19.78 7.49 -12.76
CA GLY A 24 21.23 7.34 -12.96
C GLY A 24 22.01 7.25 -11.64
N GLU A 25 21.38 6.73 -10.59
CA GLU A 25 21.93 6.67 -9.24
C GLU A 25 22.21 5.22 -8.81
N VAL A 26 23.07 5.04 -7.81
CA VAL A 26 23.21 3.75 -7.12
C VAL A 26 21.97 3.54 -6.23
N PRO A 27 21.35 2.34 -6.23
CA PRO A 27 20.21 2.06 -5.36
C PRO A 27 20.59 2.26 -3.89
N ASN A 28 19.96 3.24 -3.24
CA ASN A 28 20.08 3.43 -1.80
C ASN A 28 19.14 2.44 -1.11
N VAL A 29 19.68 1.29 -0.69
CA VAL A 29 18.93 0.28 0.06
C VAL A 29 18.89 0.69 1.52
N PRO A 30 17.70 0.85 2.14
CA PRO A 30 17.61 1.20 3.55
C PRO A 30 18.31 0.16 4.42
N ASP A 31 18.99 0.60 5.48
CA ASP A 31 19.68 -0.25 6.45
C ASP A 31 18.77 -0.73 7.58
N ARG A 32 17.55 -0.19 7.66
CA ARG A 32 16.50 -0.54 8.62
C ARG A 32 15.10 -0.32 8.05
N PRO A 33 14.06 -0.95 8.65
CA PRO A 33 12.68 -0.70 8.26
C PRO A 33 12.28 0.78 8.45
N GLU A 34 11.90 1.45 7.35
CA GLU A 34 11.40 2.83 7.39
C GLU A 34 9.87 2.82 7.49
N ILE A 35 9.33 3.52 8.49
CA ILE A 35 7.91 3.51 8.81
C ILE A 35 7.29 4.87 8.49
N GLY A 36 6.26 4.86 7.66
CA GLY A 36 5.41 6.00 7.38
C GLY A 36 3.99 5.81 7.92
N TYR A 37 3.17 6.85 7.72
CA TYR A 37 1.76 6.84 8.09
C TYR A 37 0.89 7.10 6.87
N ARG A 38 -0.34 6.57 6.91
CA ARG A 38 -1.44 6.97 6.05
C ARG A 38 -2.62 7.46 6.87
N ALA A 39 -3.56 8.13 6.23
CA ALA A 39 -4.75 8.66 6.89
C ALA A 39 -6.01 7.87 6.52
N GLN A 40 -6.91 7.77 7.50
CA GLN A 40 -8.13 6.97 7.39
C GLN A 40 -9.12 7.51 6.35
N ASN A 41 -9.13 8.83 6.08
CA ASN A 41 -10.03 9.46 5.10
C ASN A 41 -9.84 8.90 3.68
N ALA A 42 -8.64 8.40 3.36
CA ALA A 42 -8.35 7.83 2.05
C ALA A 42 -8.93 6.42 1.87
N LEU A 43 -9.38 5.75 2.94
CA LEU A 43 -9.83 4.36 2.89
C LEU A 43 -11.17 4.23 2.15
N ILE A 44 -11.21 3.35 1.16
CA ILE A 44 -12.42 2.92 0.46
C ILE A 44 -12.43 1.41 0.27
N ALA A 45 -13.61 0.85 0.05
CA ALA A 45 -13.80 -0.59 -0.08
C ALA A 45 -13.51 -1.10 -1.51
N HIS A 46 -13.57 -2.43 -1.67
CA HIS A 46 -13.61 -3.08 -2.98
C HIS A 46 -14.80 -2.55 -3.80
N ASP A 47 -14.59 -2.37 -5.11
CA ASP A 47 -15.52 -1.83 -6.11
C ASP A 47 -15.99 -0.37 -5.90
N GLU A 48 -15.54 0.32 -4.84
CA GLU A 48 -15.72 1.76 -4.72
C GLU A 48 -14.80 2.53 -5.69
N GLU A 49 -15.17 3.76 -6.01
CA GLU A 49 -14.44 4.60 -6.97
C GLU A 49 -13.27 5.33 -6.32
N VAL A 50 -12.09 5.26 -6.96
CA VAL A 50 -10.95 6.13 -6.65
C VAL A 50 -11.12 7.44 -7.41
N VAL A 51 -11.31 8.53 -6.68
CA VAL A 51 -11.48 9.86 -7.24
C VAL A 51 -10.11 10.52 -7.43
N ILE A 52 -9.78 10.86 -8.68
CA ILE A 52 -8.61 11.66 -9.04
C ILE A 52 -8.98 13.14 -8.81
N PRO A 53 -8.35 13.84 -7.84
CA PRO A 53 -8.68 15.24 -7.57
C PRO A 53 -8.44 16.12 -8.79
N ALA A 54 -9.28 17.14 -9.00
CA ALA A 54 -9.16 18.04 -10.15
C ALA A 54 -7.85 18.87 -10.15
N THR A 55 -7.21 18.97 -8.99
CA THR A 55 -5.90 19.64 -8.81
C THR A 55 -4.70 18.71 -9.01
N ALA A 56 -4.92 17.41 -9.19
CA ALA A 56 -3.85 16.45 -9.44
C ALA A 56 -3.30 16.59 -10.86
N THR A 57 -2.03 16.20 -11.05
CA THR A 57 -1.49 16.03 -12.41
C THR A 57 -1.85 14.65 -12.94
N GLU A 58 -1.45 14.35 -14.16
CA GLU A 58 -1.63 13.02 -14.77
C GLU A 58 -0.79 11.92 -14.10
N LYS A 59 0.07 12.25 -13.13
CA LYS A 59 0.99 11.34 -12.46
C LYS A 59 0.35 10.56 -11.31
N ILE A 60 -0.80 9.93 -11.59
CA ILE A 60 -1.51 9.05 -10.65
C ILE A 60 -1.07 7.61 -10.87
N HIS A 61 -0.61 6.95 -9.81
CA HIS A 61 -0.07 5.60 -9.87
C HIS A 61 -0.79 4.69 -8.86
N TYR A 62 -1.03 3.43 -9.22
CA TYR A 62 -1.39 2.39 -8.26
C TYR A 62 -0.13 1.79 -7.61
N GLU A 63 -0.30 1.21 -6.43
CA GLU A 63 0.75 0.48 -5.71
C GLU A 63 0.10 -0.70 -4.97
N GLY A 64 0.20 -1.91 -5.53
CA GLY A 64 -0.51 -3.07 -5.01
C GLY A 64 0.26 -3.75 -3.88
N GLU A 65 -0.32 -3.78 -2.68
CA GLU A 65 0.39 -4.19 -1.46
C GLU A 65 -0.34 -5.28 -0.68
N LEU A 66 0.45 -6.11 0.01
CA LEU A 66 -0.04 -6.91 1.12
C LEU A 66 -0.26 -6.00 2.33
N VAL A 67 -1.40 -6.17 3.00
CA VAL A 67 -1.75 -5.44 4.21
C VAL A 67 -1.85 -6.42 5.37
N VAL A 68 -1.05 -6.21 6.41
CA VAL A 68 -1.10 -6.98 7.65
C VAL A 68 -2.08 -6.33 8.60
N VAL A 69 -3.02 -7.10 9.15
CA VAL A 69 -4.00 -6.63 10.14
C VAL A 69 -3.59 -7.11 11.52
N ILE A 70 -3.48 -6.20 12.48
CA ILE A 70 -3.15 -6.52 13.87
C ILE A 70 -4.40 -6.98 14.63
N GLY A 71 -4.30 -8.07 15.38
CA GLY A 71 -5.38 -8.65 16.18
C GLY A 71 -5.21 -8.52 17.69
N LYS A 72 -3.98 -8.24 18.14
CA LYS A 72 -3.65 -8.19 19.58
C LYS A 72 -2.83 -6.95 19.89
N LYS A 73 -3.10 -6.36 21.06
CA LYS A 73 -2.28 -5.28 21.60
C LYS A 73 -0.84 -5.77 21.78
N ALA A 74 0.13 -5.06 21.21
CA ALA A 74 1.54 -5.47 21.24
C ALA A 74 2.49 -4.30 21.41
N LYS A 75 3.60 -4.54 22.12
CA LYS A 75 4.67 -3.57 22.41
C LYS A 75 5.94 -4.35 22.74
N HIS A 76 7.10 -3.85 22.30
CA HIS A 76 8.42 -4.48 22.50
C HIS A 76 8.47 -5.97 22.13
N LEU A 77 7.95 -6.35 20.97
CA LEU A 77 7.99 -7.74 20.53
C LEU A 77 9.41 -8.13 20.08
N SER A 78 9.78 -9.36 20.41
CA SER A 78 10.94 -10.04 19.82
C SER A 78 10.60 -10.57 18.42
N GLU A 79 11.61 -10.98 17.65
CA GLU A 79 11.37 -11.57 16.33
C GLU A 79 10.58 -12.89 16.40
N SER A 80 10.81 -13.70 17.44
CA SER A 80 10.06 -14.96 17.66
C SER A 80 8.59 -14.70 17.99
N ASP A 81 8.29 -13.60 18.66
CA ASP A 81 6.93 -13.25 19.09
C ASP A 81 6.20 -12.33 18.09
N ALA A 82 6.90 -11.78 17.10
CA ALA A 82 6.39 -10.75 16.19
C ALA A 82 5.06 -11.13 15.53
N MET A 83 4.92 -12.38 15.10
CA MET A 83 3.70 -12.84 14.41
C MET A 83 2.52 -13.05 15.36
N SER A 84 2.75 -13.13 16.68
CA SER A 84 1.69 -13.42 17.67
C SER A 84 0.61 -12.33 17.78
N CYS A 85 0.86 -11.15 17.22
CA CYS A 85 -0.11 -10.05 17.19
C CYS A 85 -0.86 -9.91 15.87
N VAL A 86 -0.53 -10.68 14.84
CA VAL A 86 -1.19 -10.62 13.53
C VAL A 86 -2.53 -11.37 13.59
N PHE A 87 -3.59 -10.72 13.15
CA PHE A 87 -4.91 -11.34 12.96
C PHE A 87 -5.01 -12.03 11.60
N GLY A 88 -4.54 -11.36 10.55
CA GLY A 88 -4.64 -11.83 9.19
C GLY A 88 -4.12 -10.80 8.19
N TYR A 89 -4.51 -10.99 6.94
CA TYR A 89 -3.97 -10.29 5.79
C TYR A 89 -5.09 -9.84 4.86
N THR A 90 -4.93 -8.69 4.23
CA THR A 90 -5.82 -8.21 3.18
C THR A 90 -4.99 -7.55 2.08
N ILE A 91 -5.65 -7.00 1.06
CA ILE A 91 -5.00 -6.35 -0.08
C ILE A 91 -5.20 -4.85 0.06
N GLY A 92 -4.20 -4.08 -0.33
CA GLY A 92 -4.23 -2.62 -0.35
C GLY A 92 -3.75 -2.06 -1.69
N ASN A 93 -4.23 -0.88 -2.05
CA ASN A 93 -3.70 -0.07 -3.15
C ASN A 93 -3.19 1.29 -2.62
N ASP A 94 -1.88 1.49 -2.48
CA ASP A 94 -1.27 2.73 -1.94
C ASP A 94 -1.20 3.81 -3.04
N VAL A 95 -2.38 4.21 -3.54
CA VAL A 95 -2.51 5.17 -4.64
C VAL A 95 -1.71 6.44 -4.34
N SER A 96 -0.96 6.89 -5.34
CA SER A 96 0.02 7.95 -5.20
C SER A 96 -0.04 8.95 -6.34
N GLU A 97 -0.02 10.23 -6.02
CA GLU A 97 0.25 11.32 -6.97
C GLU A 97 1.74 11.68 -6.90
N ARG A 98 2.49 11.46 -7.99
CA ARG A 98 3.96 11.54 -7.96
C ARG A 98 4.53 12.95 -8.03
N THR A 99 3.78 13.91 -8.55
CA THR A 99 4.19 15.32 -8.61
C THR A 99 4.13 15.94 -7.21
N TRP A 100 3.04 15.75 -6.48
CA TRP A 100 2.86 16.14 -5.09
C TRP A 100 3.86 15.44 -4.18
N GLN A 101 4.13 14.15 -4.42
CA GLN A 101 5.10 13.38 -3.64
C GLN A 101 6.50 14.00 -3.68
N LYS A 102 6.89 14.60 -4.83
CA LYS A 102 8.17 15.29 -4.99
C LYS A 102 8.14 16.72 -4.47
N ALA A 103 7.01 17.40 -4.59
CA ALA A 103 6.86 18.82 -4.28
C ALA A 103 6.70 19.11 -2.78
N ASP A 104 6.07 18.19 -2.04
CA ASP A 104 5.75 18.40 -0.64
C ASP A 104 6.81 17.82 0.29
N ARG A 105 6.95 18.42 1.49
CA ARG A 105 7.85 17.93 2.54
C ARG A 105 7.48 16.52 3.04
N GLY A 106 6.23 16.12 2.89
CA GLY A 106 5.72 14.83 3.32
C GLY A 106 4.64 14.31 2.40
N LEU A 107 4.19 13.08 2.65
CA LEU A 107 3.31 12.34 1.73
C LEU A 107 1.82 12.65 1.93
N TRP A 108 1.48 13.74 2.63
CA TRP A 108 0.14 14.00 3.15
C TRP A 108 -0.93 13.98 2.04
N ARG A 109 -0.89 14.85 1.02
CA ARG A 109 -1.85 14.80 -0.10
C ARG A 109 -1.47 13.78 -1.18
N ALA A 110 -0.18 13.52 -1.36
CA ALA A 110 0.30 12.57 -2.36
C ALA A 110 -0.24 11.15 -2.15
N LYS A 111 -0.41 10.74 -0.89
CA LYS A 111 -0.85 9.39 -0.54
C LYS A 111 -2.10 9.35 0.34
N ASN A 112 -2.66 10.49 0.74
CA ASN A 112 -3.84 10.53 1.62
C ASN A 112 -4.94 11.47 1.15
N ALA A 113 -4.96 11.85 -0.14
CA ALA A 113 -6.19 12.35 -0.74
C ALA A 113 -7.31 11.33 -0.52
N ASP A 114 -8.56 11.81 -0.44
CA ASP A 114 -9.71 10.92 -0.27
C ASP A 114 -9.70 9.83 -1.34
N THR A 115 -10.14 8.62 -0.98
CA THR A 115 -10.17 7.42 -1.83
C THR A 115 -8.82 6.81 -2.25
N PHE A 116 -7.66 7.38 -1.85
CA PHE A 116 -6.35 6.86 -2.25
C PHE A 116 -5.88 5.59 -1.50
N LYS A 117 -6.73 4.98 -0.66
CA LYS A 117 -6.43 3.73 0.04
C LYS A 117 -7.54 2.68 -0.12
N PRO A 118 -7.79 2.17 -1.34
CA PRO A 118 -8.59 0.97 -1.47
C PRO A 118 -8.01 -0.18 -0.67
N MET A 119 -8.86 -0.86 0.11
CA MET A 119 -8.47 -1.99 0.96
C MET A 119 -9.56 -3.04 1.05
N GLY A 120 -9.20 -4.32 0.96
CA GLY A 120 -10.14 -5.43 0.99
C GLY A 120 -9.68 -6.59 0.10
N PRO A 121 -10.58 -7.40 -0.46
CA PRO A 121 -12.03 -7.42 -0.22
C PRO A 121 -12.43 -8.01 1.14
N TRP A 122 -11.57 -8.83 1.75
CA TRP A 122 -11.74 -9.38 3.10
C TRP A 122 -10.38 -9.59 3.77
N ILE A 123 -10.40 -10.02 5.03
CA ILE A 123 -9.20 -10.40 5.77
C ILE A 123 -9.09 -11.93 5.77
N GLU A 124 -8.02 -12.47 5.22
CA GLU A 124 -7.68 -13.89 5.31
C GLU A 124 -6.79 -14.13 6.53
N THR A 125 -7.13 -15.13 7.34
CA THR A 125 -6.43 -15.48 8.58
C THR A 125 -5.46 -16.64 8.40
N SER A 126 -5.60 -17.42 7.32
CA SER A 126 -4.78 -18.56 7.01
C SER A 126 -4.18 -18.43 5.61
N VAL A 127 -2.91 -18.06 5.55
CA VAL A 127 -2.18 -17.94 4.30
C VAL A 127 -0.79 -18.58 4.38
N ASP A 128 -0.27 -18.96 3.22
CA ASP A 128 1.11 -19.40 3.05
C ASP A 128 1.90 -18.27 2.37
N LEU A 129 2.58 -17.45 3.17
CA LEU A 129 3.31 -16.24 2.69
C LEU A 129 4.36 -16.58 1.62
N ASP A 130 5.00 -17.75 1.71
CA ASP A 130 6.08 -18.13 0.78
C ASP A 130 5.57 -18.49 -0.61
N LYS A 131 4.29 -18.86 -0.71
CA LYS A 131 3.58 -19.15 -1.97
C LYS A 131 2.79 -17.98 -2.52
N MET A 132 2.78 -16.84 -1.84
CA MET A 132 2.04 -15.67 -2.32
C MET A 132 2.70 -15.03 -3.54
N GLU A 133 1.87 -14.75 -4.54
CA GLU A 133 2.19 -13.85 -5.64
C GLU A 133 1.18 -12.71 -5.65
N THR A 134 1.67 -11.51 -6.00
CA THR A 134 0.85 -10.34 -6.28
C THR A 134 0.80 -10.15 -7.79
N ILE A 135 -0.41 -10.10 -8.34
CA ILE A 135 -0.67 -9.84 -9.76
C ILE A 135 -1.50 -8.56 -9.86
N VAL A 136 -1.04 -7.59 -10.63
CA VAL A 136 -1.77 -6.35 -10.87
C VAL A 136 -2.22 -6.29 -12.32
N ARG A 137 -3.51 -6.06 -12.54
CA ARG A 137 -4.11 -5.85 -13.85
C ARG A 137 -4.63 -4.42 -13.99
N LEU A 138 -4.37 -3.82 -15.15
CA LEU A 138 -4.94 -2.55 -15.57
C LEU A 138 -5.86 -2.82 -16.75
N ASN A 139 -7.15 -2.52 -16.60
CA ASN A 139 -8.18 -2.78 -17.61
C ASN A 139 -8.19 -4.23 -18.09
N GLY A 140 -8.08 -5.18 -17.14
CA GLY A 140 -8.06 -6.63 -17.40
C GLY A 140 -6.74 -7.17 -17.96
N LYS A 141 -5.76 -6.31 -18.27
CA LYS A 141 -4.44 -6.74 -18.75
C LYS A 141 -3.43 -6.77 -17.60
N GLU A 142 -2.73 -7.90 -17.42
CA GLU A 142 -1.62 -8.01 -16.47
C GLU A 142 -0.56 -6.94 -16.78
N SER A 143 -0.33 -6.06 -15.83
CA SER A 143 0.67 -4.99 -15.90
C SER A 143 1.89 -5.29 -15.05
N ASN A 144 1.74 -6.08 -13.98
CA ASN A 144 2.83 -6.47 -13.12
C ASN A 144 2.54 -7.81 -12.40
N ARG A 145 3.60 -8.55 -12.08
CA ARG A 145 3.57 -9.77 -11.28
C ARG A 145 4.87 -9.90 -10.49
N PHE A 146 4.76 -10.21 -9.20
CA PHE A 146 5.91 -10.42 -8.32
C PHE A 146 5.56 -11.33 -7.14
N ARG A 147 6.59 -11.91 -6.51
CA ARG A 147 6.41 -12.67 -5.27
C ARG A 147 6.10 -11.71 -4.13
N THR A 148 4.97 -11.90 -3.46
CA THR A 148 4.52 -10.95 -2.43
C THR A 148 5.52 -10.88 -1.28
N ASN A 149 6.16 -11.98 -0.89
CA ASN A 149 7.09 -12.00 0.24
C ASN A 149 8.57 -11.69 -0.15
N ASP A 150 8.85 -11.18 -1.36
CA ASP A 150 10.21 -10.80 -1.80
C ASP A 150 10.63 -9.40 -1.31
N MET A 151 10.30 -9.13 -0.04
CA MET A 151 10.52 -7.85 0.62
C MET A 151 11.96 -7.75 1.14
N ILE A 152 12.54 -6.54 1.14
CA ILE A 152 13.83 -6.24 1.77
C ILE A 152 13.74 -6.52 3.27
N PHE A 153 12.67 -6.04 3.90
CA PHE A 153 12.33 -6.31 5.28
C PHE A 153 10.95 -6.97 5.34
N GLY A 154 10.90 -8.20 5.83
CA GLY A 154 9.65 -8.93 6.02
C GLY A 154 8.79 -8.39 7.16
N ILE A 155 7.58 -8.94 7.30
CA ILE A 155 6.57 -8.53 8.30
C ILE A 155 7.13 -8.51 9.73
N LYS A 156 7.89 -9.53 10.12
CA LYS A 156 8.50 -9.63 11.45
C LYS A 156 9.40 -8.44 11.76
N ALA A 157 10.24 -8.03 10.81
CA ALA A 157 11.19 -6.94 11.00
C ALA A 157 10.47 -5.61 11.23
N PHE A 158 9.40 -5.34 10.46
CA PHE A 158 8.57 -4.16 10.66
C PHE A 158 7.84 -4.15 11.99
N ILE A 159 7.26 -5.27 12.41
CA ILE A 159 6.57 -5.36 13.72
C ILE A 159 7.57 -5.15 14.87
N VAL A 160 8.74 -5.77 14.82
CA VAL A 160 9.78 -5.57 15.84
C VAL A 160 10.21 -4.11 15.88
N GLU A 161 10.47 -3.48 14.73
CA GLU A 161 10.85 -2.07 14.68
C GLU A 161 9.75 -1.13 15.18
N LEU A 162 8.51 -1.31 14.71
CA LEU A 162 7.34 -0.54 15.15
C LEU A 162 7.16 -0.63 16.67
N THR A 163 7.21 -1.84 17.21
CA THR A 163 6.87 -2.08 18.61
C THR A 163 7.95 -1.59 19.59
N LYS A 164 9.16 -1.25 19.13
CA LYS A 164 10.14 -0.46 19.93
C LYS A 164 9.57 0.89 20.33
N TYR A 165 8.84 1.55 19.43
CA TYR A 165 8.39 2.94 19.60
C TYR A 165 6.88 3.07 19.86
N PHE A 166 6.06 2.26 19.20
CA PHE A 166 4.60 2.35 19.26
C PHE A 166 3.98 1.11 19.91
N THR A 167 2.80 1.29 20.53
CA THR A 167 1.94 0.16 20.90
C THR A 167 1.02 -0.10 19.71
N LEU A 168 1.06 -1.31 19.15
CA LEU A 168 0.09 -1.75 18.15
C LEU A 168 -1.20 -2.14 18.84
N TRP A 169 -2.34 -1.85 18.22
CA TRP A 169 -3.67 -2.16 18.72
C TRP A 169 -4.43 -3.05 17.72
N PRO A 170 -5.38 -3.89 18.20
CA PRO A 170 -6.27 -4.62 17.31
C PRO A 170 -6.96 -3.67 16.32
N GLY A 171 -6.91 -4.02 15.04
CA GLY A 171 -7.40 -3.22 13.92
C GLY A 171 -6.37 -2.29 13.29
N ASP A 172 -5.19 -2.04 13.90
CA ASP A 172 -4.10 -1.34 13.21
C ASP A 172 -3.67 -2.15 11.97
N VAL A 173 -3.22 -1.44 10.94
CA VAL A 173 -2.79 -2.05 9.68
C VAL A 173 -1.37 -1.64 9.32
N ILE A 174 -0.62 -2.56 8.70
CA ILE A 174 0.73 -2.34 8.20
C ILE A 174 0.75 -2.71 6.72
N TRP A 175 1.01 -1.72 5.86
CA TRP A 175 1.04 -1.86 4.41
C TRP A 175 2.46 -2.07 3.94
N MET A 176 2.70 -3.20 3.27
CA MET A 176 4.03 -3.82 3.15
C MET A 176 4.81 -3.49 1.88
N GLY A 177 4.35 -2.50 1.11
CA GLY A 177 4.99 -2.01 -0.09
C GLY A 177 4.54 -2.77 -1.33
N THR A 178 4.95 -2.27 -2.49
CA THR A 178 4.73 -2.87 -3.80
C THR A 178 6.06 -3.07 -4.52
N ASP A 179 6.12 -4.06 -5.42
CA ASP A 179 7.14 -4.12 -6.45
C ASP A 179 6.58 -3.62 -7.80
N GLY A 180 7.47 -3.35 -8.75
CA GLY A 180 7.18 -2.94 -10.13
C GLY A 180 6.74 -1.48 -10.28
N THR A 181 6.39 -1.12 -11.52
CA THR A 181 6.07 0.27 -11.92
C THR A 181 4.63 0.36 -12.42
N SER A 182 3.86 1.30 -11.89
CA SER A 182 2.57 1.71 -12.46
C SER A 182 2.77 2.64 -13.65
N PRO A 183 2.02 2.49 -14.76
CA PRO A 183 1.83 3.57 -15.72
C PRO A 183 0.99 4.71 -15.08
N ASP A 184 0.93 5.85 -15.78
CA ASP A 184 0.03 6.95 -15.42
C ASP A 184 -1.44 6.51 -15.62
N ILE A 185 -2.24 6.60 -14.56
CA ILE A 185 -3.64 6.20 -14.52
C ILE A 185 -4.54 7.35 -14.99
N LYS A 186 -5.60 6.99 -15.73
CA LYS A 186 -6.57 7.93 -16.28
C LYS A 186 -7.98 7.67 -15.72
N PRO A 187 -8.85 8.70 -15.68
CA PRO A 187 -10.27 8.50 -15.44
C PRO A 187 -10.85 7.45 -16.39
N GLY A 188 -11.60 6.50 -15.83
CA GLY A 188 -12.18 5.36 -16.53
C GLY A 188 -11.39 4.05 -16.35
N ASP A 189 -10.10 4.13 -15.99
CA ASP A 189 -9.27 2.94 -15.78
C ASP A 189 -9.76 2.11 -14.58
N VAL A 190 -9.57 0.80 -14.68
CA VAL A 190 -9.86 -0.17 -13.60
C VAL A 190 -8.57 -0.87 -13.22
N VAL A 191 -8.25 -0.84 -11.93
CA VAL A 191 -7.11 -1.56 -11.35
C VAL A 191 -7.61 -2.73 -10.53
N GLU A 192 -7.01 -3.89 -10.77
CA GLU A 192 -7.26 -5.13 -10.02
C GLU A 192 -5.94 -5.61 -9.42
N ILE A 193 -5.90 -5.81 -8.11
CA ILE A 193 -4.76 -6.37 -7.39
C ILE A 193 -5.20 -7.70 -6.82
N GLU A 194 -4.60 -8.78 -7.31
CA GLU A 194 -4.83 -10.14 -6.86
C GLU A 194 -3.65 -10.61 -6.02
N ILE A 195 -3.92 -11.19 -4.86
CA ILE A 195 -2.90 -11.85 -4.02
C ILE A 195 -3.31 -13.29 -3.80
N THR A 196 -2.43 -14.23 -4.17
CA THR A 196 -2.63 -15.68 -3.99
C THR A 196 -3.01 -16.00 -2.55
N GLY A 197 -4.09 -16.75 -2.36
CA GLY A 197 -4.58 -17.13 -1.04
C GLY A 197 -5.42 -16.06 -0.33
N ILE A 198 -5.58 -14.86 -0.91
CA ILE A 198 -6.54 -13.86 -0.40
C ILE A 198 -7.69 -13.70 -1.37
N GLY A 199 -7.47 -13.09 -2.54
CA GLY A 199 -8.54 -12.75 -3.48
C GLY A 199 -8.13 -11.59 -4.39
N THR A 200 -9.09 -10.79 -4.85
CA THR A 200 -8.86 -9.64 -5.73
C THR A 200 -9.48 -8.37 -5.15
N LEU A 201 -8.69 -7.30 -5.05
CA LEU A 201 -9.15 -5.94 -4.79
C LEU A 201 -9.28 -5.20 -6.12
N ARG A 202 -10.47 -4.66 -6.42
CA ARG A 202 -10.79 -4.02 -7.69
C ARG A 202 -11.37 -2.64 -7.44
N ASN A 203 -10.88 -1.62 -8.15
CA ASN A 203 -11.43 -0.26 -8.07
C ASN A 203 -11.34 0.44 -9.43
N LYS A 204 -12.35 1.27 -9.73
CA LYS A 204 -12.38 2.12 -10.90
C LYS A 204 -11.91 3.53 -10.54
N PHE A 205 -11.06 4.12 -11.37
CA PHE A 205 -10.61 5.49 -11.22
C PHE A 205 -11.55 6.44 -11.96
N VAL A 206 -11.94 7.53 -11.33
CA VAL A 206 -12.83 8.55 -11.90
C VAL A 206 -12.26 9.94 -11.69
N ALA A 207 -12.60 10.88 -12.57
CA ALA A 207 -12.25 12.27 -12.35
C ALA A 207 -13.15 12.87 -11.27
N GLU A 208 -12.60 13.72 -10.41
CA GLU A 208 -13.41 14.56 -9.53
C GLU A 208 -14.37 15.41 -10.37
N THR A 209 -15.67 15.18 -10.18
CA THR A 209 -16.69 16.03 -10.80
C THR A 209 -16.73 17.35 -10.05
N ALA A 210 -16.68 18.47 -10.76
CA ALA A 210 -16.95 19.77 -10.16
C ALA A 210 -18.30 19.71 -9.43
N GLN A 211 -18.30 19.86 -8.11
CA GLN A 211 -19.56 20.04 -7.40
C GLN A 211 -20.21 21.30 -7.96
N ALA A 212 -21.40 21.15 -8.55
CA ALA A 212 -22.31 22.28 -8.67
C ALA A 212 -22.51 22.79 -7.24
N SER A 213 -21.96 23.96 -6.95
CA SER A 213 -22.05 24.62 -5.66
C SER A 213 -23.52 24.69 -5.23
N LYS A 214 -23.93 23.80 -4.33
CA LYS A 214 -25.15 23.98 -3.56
C LYS A 214 -24.79 24.99 -2.48
N ALA A 215 -25.01 26.26 -2.80
CA ALA A 215 -25.13 27.34 -1.83
C ALA A 215 -26.32 27.09 -0.90
#